data_AF-A0A497NB34-F1
#
_entry.id   AF-A0A497NB34-F1
#
_cell.length_a   1.000
_cell.length_b   1.000
_cell.length_c   1.000
_cell.angle_alpha   90.00
_cell.angle_beta   90.00
_cell.angle_gamma   90.00
#
_symmetry.space_group_name_H-M   'P 1'
#
loop_
_entity.id
_entity.type
_entity.pdbx_description
1 polymer ?
#
loop_
_entity_poly.entity_id
_entity_poly.type
_entity_poly.pdbx_seq_one_letter_code
_entity_poly.pdbx_strand_id
1 'polypeptide(L)'
;MWLGLSRRSSRLKAEELDEKYWKYRENLVKAFSTLRLTPEGQPHASKISEVISLAECYRKDAEHFHRSSMKVTALISLAYGEGLLDALKILGYVDFEWGWEKP
;
A
#
# COMPACT_ATOMS: atom_id res chain seq x y z
N MET A 1 9.51 -38.59 -4.44
CA MET A 1 10.31 -37.44 -4.90
C MET A 1 9.47 -36.19 -5.24
N TRP A 2 8.22 -36.33 -5.68
CA TRP A 2 7.35 -35.20 -6.12
C TRP A 2 6.77 -34.31 -5.00
N LEU A 3 6.51 -34.85 -3.80
CA LEU A 3 5.97 -34.08 -2.66
C LEU A 3 6.93 -32.99 -2.13
N GLY A 4 8.24 -33.17 -2.30
CA GLY A 4 9.26 -32.20 -1.87
C GLY A 4 9.37 -30.97 -2.78
N LEU A 5 9.16 -31.15 -4.09
CA LEU A 5 9.19 -30.05 -5.08
C LEU A 5 7.98 -29.12 -4.92
N SER A 6 6.79 -29.69 -4.71
CA SER A 6 5.55 -28.91 -4.50
C SER A 6 5.62 -28.06 -3.23
N ARG A 7 6.10 -28.63 -2.11
CA ARG A 7 6.28 -27.88 -0.84
C ARG A 7 7.32 -26.77 -0.93
N ARG A 8 8.39 -26.98 -1.71
CA ARG A 8 9.41 -25.94 -1.94
C ARG A 8 8.83 -24.78 -2.76
N SER A 9 8.04 -25.08 -3.80
CA SER A 9 7.38 -24.06 -4.63
C SER A 9 6.35 -23.23 -3.85
N SER A 10 5.53 -23.85 -2.99
CA SER A 10 4.56 -23.11 -2.17
C SER A 10 5.23 -22.19 -1.14
N ARG A 11 6.38 -22.60 -0.61
CA ARG A 11 7.15 -21.81 0.34
C ARG A 11 7.79 -20.59 -0.32
N LEU A 12 8.40 -20.77 -1.50
CA LEU A 12 8.95 -19.66 -2.29
C LEU A 12 7.89 -18.61 -2.60
N LYS A 13 6.68 -19.03 -3.05
CA LYS A 13 5.56 -18.10 -3.25
C LYS A 13 5.16 -17.34 -1.99
N ALA A 14 5.18 -18.00 -0.83
CA ALA A 14 4.83 -17.36 0.43
C ALA A 14 5.89 -16.33 0.88
N GLU A 15 7.17 -16.59 0.60
CA GLU A 15 8.30 -15.69 0.85
C GLU A 15 8.21 -14.47 -0.09
N GLU A 16 7.99 -14.67 -1.40
CA GLU A 16 7.78 -13.61 -2.38
C GLU A 16 6.61 -12.66 -2.02
N LEU A 17 5.50 -13.22 -1.53
CA LEU A 17 4.35 -12.41 -1.09
C LEU A 17 4.68 -11.59 0.17
N ASP A 18 5.54 -12.10 1.04
CA ASP A 18 5.95 -11.40 2.26
C ASP A 18 6.87 -10.22 1.94
N GLU A 19 7.85 -10.44 1.05
CA GLU A 19 8.74 -9.40 0.55
C GLU A 19 7.95 -8.26 -0.09
N LYS A 20 6.98 -8.59 -0.96
CA LYS A 20 6.09 -7.58 -1.56
C LYS A 20 5.29 -6.82 -0.52
N TYR A 21 4.79 -7.50 0.50
CA TYR A 21 3.99 -6.85 1.55
C TYR A 21 4.82 -5.77 2.26
N TRP A 22 6.04 -6.09 2.68
CA TRP A 22 6.92 -5.13 3.35
C TRP A 22 7.25 -3.94 2.44
N LYS A 23 7.57 -4.22 1.18
CA LYS A 23 7.87 -3.19 0.17
C LYS A 23 6.74 -2.17 0.00
N TYR A 24 5.51 -2.65 -0.14
CA TYR A 24 4.32 -1.80 -0.33
C TYR A 24 3.94 -1.06 0.96
N ARG A 25 4.09 -1.73 2.12
CA ARG A 25 3.86 -1.11 3.42
C ARG A 25 4.81 0.06 3.65
N GLU A 26 6.10 -0.12 3.39
CA GLU A 26 7.11 0.92 3.52
C GLU A 26 6.86 2.09 2.56
N ASN A 27 6.42 1.79 1.33
CA ASN A 27 6.00 2.80 0.38
C ASN A 27 4.89 3.69 0.91
N LEU A 28 3.80 3.10 1.43
CA LEU A 28 2.71 3.86 2.03
C LEU A 28 3.18 4.66 3.25
N VAL A 29 4.01 4.09 4.12
CA VAL A 29 4.58 4.81 5.27
C VAL A 29 5.35 6.05 4.82
N LYS A 30 6.19 5.93 3.78
CA LYS A 30 6.94 7.07 3.25
C LYS A 30 6.02 8.09 2.57
N ALA A 31 5.05 7.64 1.79
CA ALA A 31 4.06 8.53 1.17
C ALA A 31 3.33 9.36 2.22
N PHE A 32 2.81 8.73 3.27
CA PHE A 32 2.15 9.45 4.37
C PHE A 32 3.10 10.43 5.09
N SER A 33 4.36 10.05 5.33
CA SER A 33 5.33 10.94 6.00
C SER A 33 5.74 12.17 5.19
N THR A 34 5.63 12.10 3.86
CA THR A 34 6.02 13.16 2.93
C THR A 34 4.83 13.90 2.35
N LEU A 35 3.60 13.50 2.72
CA LEU A 35 2.36 14.04 2.18
C LEU A 35 2.19 15.51 2.52
N ARG A 36 1.93 16.30 1.47
CA ARG A 36 1.64 17.72 1.54
C ARG A 36 0.44 18.05 0.66
N LEU A 37 -0.41 18.95 1.14
CA LEU A 37 -1.51 19.50 0.37
C LEU A 37 -0.98 20.58 -0.58
N THR A 38 -1.42 20.57 -1.84
CA THR A 38 -1.05 21.60 -2.82
C THR A 38 -2.00 22.81 -2.74
N PRO A 39 -1.65 23.95 -3.35
CA PRO A 39 -2.57 25.07 -3.50
C PRO A 39 -3.90 24.68 -4.18
N GLU A 40 -3.85 23.82 -5.20
CA GLU A 40 -5.01 23.31 -5.95
C GLU A 40 -5.88 22.38 -5.10
N GLY A 41 -5.28 21.69 -4.12
CA GLY A 41 -5.99 20.83 -3.17
C GLY A 41 -6.69 21.60 -2.03
N GLN A 42 -6.25 22.83 -1.70
CA GLN A 42 -6.81 23.57 -0.56
C GLN A 42 -8.34 23.73 -0.57
N PRO A 43 -8.99 24.07 -1.71
CA PRO A 43 -10.45 24.17 -1.76
C PRO A 43 -11.20 22.86 -1.46
N HIS A 44 -10.50 21.72 -1.52
CA HIS A 44 -11.06 20.38 -1.32
C HIS A 44 -10.51 19.67 -0.08
N ALA A 45 -9.81 20.40 0.82
CA ALA A 45 -9.06 19.83 1.94
C ALA A 45 -9.85 18.82 2.79
N SER A 46 -11.13 19.09 3.08
CA SER A 46 -11.97 18.16 3.85
C SER A 46 -12.13 16.80 3.15
N LYS A 47 -12.49 16.82 1.85
CA LYS A 47 -12.69 15.60 1.06
C LYS A 47 -11.37 14.85 0.83
N ILE A 48 -10.29 15.60 0.60
CA ILE A 48 -8.95 15.03 0.47
C ILE A 48 -8.55 14.32 1.78
N SER A 49 -8.80 14.95 2.94
CA SER A 49 -8.53 14.35 4.25
C SER A 49 -9.30 13.06 4.47
N GLU A 50 -10.55 12.97 4.03
CA GLU A 50 -11.34 11.73 4.08
C GLU A 50 -10.71 10.61 3.24
N VAL A 51 -10.25 10.92 2.02
CA VAL A 51 -9.59 9.94 1.14
C VAL A 51 -8.23 9.50 1.70
N ILE A 52 -7.44 10.42 2.25
CA ILE A 52 -6.17 10.11 2.94
C ILE A 52 -6.43 9.21 4.15
N SER A 53 -7.46 9.52 4.94
CA SER A 53 -7.86 8.73 6.11
C SER A 53 -8.28 7.31 5.69
N LEU A 54 -9.02 7.19 4.58
CA LEU A 54 -9.39 5.89 4.02
C LEU A 54 -8.16 5.09 3.58
N ALA A 55 -7.20 5.71 2.88
CA ALA A 55 -5.95 5.06 2.49
C ALA A 55 -5.18 4.55 3.71
N GLU A 56 -5.15 5.32 4.81
CA GLU A 56 -4.51 4.91 6.07
C GLU A 56 -5.26 3.75 6.75
N CYS A 57 -6.59 3.72 6.68
CA CYS A 57 -7.38 2.56 7.13
C CYS A 57 -6.98 1.29 6.36
N TYR A 58 -6.86 1.35 5.03
CA TYR A 58 -6.41 0.20 4.24
C TYR A 58 -4.99 -0.26 4.57
N ARG A 59 -4.09 0.67 4.92
CA ARG A 59 -2.74 0.32 5.41
C ARG A 59 -2.82 -0.45 6.74
N LYS A 60 -3.71 -0.06 7.66
CA LYS A 60 -3.94 -0.75 8.94
C LYS A 60 -4.63 -2.10 8.75
N ASP A 61 -5.58 -2.19 7.84
CA ASP A 61 -6.24 -3.45 7.47
C ASP A 61 -5.24 -4.45 6.89
N ALA A 62 -4.34 -3.99 6.02
CA ALA A 62 -3.26 -4.82 5.51
C ALA A 62 -2.40 -5.42 6.64
N GLU A 63 -2.09 -4.63 7.67
CA GLU A 63 -1.36 -5.10 8.85
C GLU A 63 -2.13 -6.19 9.61
N HIS A 64 -3.45 -6.03 9.74
CA HIS A 64 -4.32 -7.04 10.33
C HIS A 64 -4.37 -8.33 9.50
N PHE A 65 -4.52 -8.22 8.17
CA PHE A 65 -4.54 -9.38 7.28
C PHE A 65 -3.20 -10.11 7.23
N HIS A 66 -2.09 -9.38 7.23
CA HIS A 66 -0.74 -9.96 7.25
C HIS A 66 -0.50 -10.79 8.52
N ARG A 67 -0.84 -10.23 9.70
CA ARG A 67 -0.80 -10.97 10.98
C ARG A 67 -1.68 -12.22 10.97
N SER A 68 -2.77 -12.21 10.22
CA SER A 68 -3.71 -13.33 10.07
C SER A 68 -3.31 -14.32 8.98
N SER A 69 -2.07 -14.25 8.45
CA SER A 69 -1.56 -15.07 7.34
C SER A 69 -2.34 -14.92 6.01
N MET A 70 -3.17 -13.88 5.87
CA MET A 70 -3.94 -13.55 4.66
C MET A 70 -3.14 -12.64 3.72
N LYS A 71 -1.96 -13.12 3.26
CA LYS A 71 -0.97 -12.31 2.54
C LYS A 71 -1.49 -11.64 1.27
N VAL A 72 -2.30 -12.35 0.48
CA VAL A 72 -2.89 -11.80 -0.75
C VAL A 72 -3.86 -10.66 -0.42
N THR A 73 -4.73 -10.84 0.56
CA THR A 73 -5.65 -9.80 1.02
C THR A 73 -4.89 -8.59 1.56
N ALA A 74 -3.82 -8.81 2.33
CA ALA A 74 -2.96 -7.75 2.83
C ALA A 74 -2.36 -6.91 1.68
N LEU A 75 -1.85 -7.56 0.64
CA LEU A 75 -1.32 -6.89 -0.55
C LEU A 75 -2.39 -6.11 -1.33
N ILE A 76 -3.59 -6.68 -1.49
CA ILE A 76 -4.71 -5.99 -2.14
C ILE A 76 -5.09 -4.73 -1.35
N SER A 77 -5.15 -4.81 -0.01
CA SER A 77 -5.40 -3.65 0.84
C SER A 77 -4.34 -2.56 0.67
N LEU A 78 -3.04 -2.91 0.64
CA LEU A 78 -1.99 -1.92 0.39
C LEU A 78 -2.12 -1.29 -1.00
N ALA A 79 -2.33 -2.10 -2.05
CA ALA A 79 -2.49 -1.61 -3.41
C ALA A 79 -3.69 -0.66 -3.55
N TYR A 80 -4.79 -0.92 -2.83
CA TYR A 80 -5.95 -0.04 -2.79
C TYR A 80 -5.61 1.31 -2.13
N GLY A 81 -4.92 1.28 -0.99
CA GLY A 81 -4.43 2.50 -0.32
C GLY A 81 -3.50 3.33 -1.21
N GLU A 82 -2.55 2.70 -1.90
CA GLU A 82 -1.68 3.38 -2.86
C GLU A 82 -2.48 4.02 -4.01
N GLY A 83 -3.45 3.29 -4.58
CA GLY A 83 -4.28 3.80 -5.68
C GLY A 83 -5.10 5.04 -5.30
N LEU A 84 -5.58 5.12 -4.06
CA LEU A 84 -6.25 6.32 -3.55
C LEU A 84 -5.30 7.52 -3.52
N LEU A 85 -4.06 7.34 -3.05
CA LEU A 85 -3.07 8.41 -3.00
C LEU A 85 -2.59 8.82 -4.41
N ASP A 86 -2.34 7.84 -5.29
CA ASP A 86 -1.99 8.08 -6.69
C ASP A 86 -3.06 8.93 -7.38
N ALA A 87 -4.35 8.62 -7.16
CA ALA A 87 -5.45 9.41 -7.72
C ALA A 87 -5.43 10.88 -7.25
N LEU A 88 -5.21 11.13 -5.95
CA LEU A 88 -5.10 12.48 -5.41
C LEU A 88 -3.89 13.23 -6.00
N LYS A 89 -2.76 12.53 -6.18
CA LYS A 89 -1.55 13.11 -6.78
C LYS A 89 -1.73 13.44 -8.26
N ILE A 90 -2.37 12.55 -9.03
CA ILE A 90 -2.70 12.77 -10.45
C ILE A 90 -3.61 13.98 -10.63
N LEU A 91 -4.56 14.19 -9.71
CA LEU A 91 -5.42 15.38 -9.71
C LEU A 91 -4.68 16.68 -9.30
N GLY A 92 -3.42 16.57 -8.88
CA GLY A 92 -2.61 17.70 -8.45
C GLY A 92 -3.00 18.24 -7.07
N TYR A 93 -3.76 17.49 -6.28
CA TYR A 93 -4.29 17.95 -4.98
C TYR A 93 -3.33 17.71 -3.81
N VAL A 94 -2.45 16.73 -3.94
CA VAL A 94 -1.42 16.41 -2.95
C VAL A 94 -0.11 16.12 -3.66
N ASP A 95 0.98 16.26 -2.93
CA ASP A 95 2.29 15.77 -3.32
C ASP A 95 2.90 14.93 -2.19
N PHE A 96 3.68 13.93 -2.56
CA PHE A 96 4.36 13.00 -1.65
C PHE A 96 5.41 12.18 -2.44
N GLU A 97 6.27 11.47 -1.74
CA GLU A 97 7.27 10.59 -2.34
C GLU A 97 6.97 9.12 -2.08
N TRP A 98 7.15 8.28 -3.09
CA TRP A 98 7.24 6.83 -2.89
C TRP A 98 8.65 6.47 -2.36
N GLY A 99 8.75 5.41 -1.57
CA GLY A 99 10.04 4.90 -1.08
C GLY A 99 10.87 4.22 -2.15
N TRP A 100 10.20 3.67 -3.15
CA TRP A 100 10.77 3.14 -4.38
C TRP A 100 9.72 3.26 -5.48
N GLU A 101 10.13 3.54 -6.71
CA GLU A 101 9.23 3.58 -7.86
C GLU A 101 8.83 2.16 -8.27
N LYS A 102 7.54 1.95 -8.55
CA LYS A 102 7.04 0.68 -9.10
C LYS A 102 7.79 0.40 -10.42
N PRO A 103 8.32 -0.82 -10.65
CA PRO A 103 8.87 -1.20 -11.95
C PRO A 103 7.79 -1.22 -13.04
#